data_AF-A0A914SGJ9-F1
#
_entry.id   AF-A0A914SGJ9-F1
#
_cell.length_a   1.000
_cell.length_b   1.000
_cell.length_c   1.000
_cell.angle_alpha   90.00
_cell.angle_beta   90.00
_cell.angle_gamma   90.00
#
_symmetry.space_group_name_H-M   'P 1'
#
loop_
_entity.id
_entity.type
_entity.pdbx_description
1 polymer ?
#
loop_
_entity_poly.entity_id
_entity_poly.type
_entity_poly.pdbx_seq_one_letter_code
_entity_poly.pdbx_strand_id
1 'polypeptide(L)'
;MDNQGNIKAMARGSTPIVVQGTSEPDLNCISERLIREQGRLKTRREQATGAPDEERIAKIFDIRRFKASIAREMDKAAPNGRELLLKTCVRIALVKDGGSDPMKTPCWFMIINLVALDMLKTKVPRALDFYRDLAVILMNLLAAKDFHDKELAVNRLLQLAPLHRRLRLAVSAQQIQD
;
A
#
# COMPACT_ATOMS: atom_id res chain seq x y z
N MET A 1 3.58 -14.66 5.78
CA MET A 1 2.68 -14.70 4.60
C MET A 1 2.07 -16.09 4.56
N ASP A 2 0.80 -16.22 4.16
CA ASP A 2 0.19 -17.55 3.98
C ASP A 2 0.26 -18.04 2.53
N ASN A 3 -0.12 -19.30 2.30
CA ASN A 3 -0.04 -19.95 0.98
C ASN A 3 -0.94 -19.32 -0.09
N GLN A 4 -1.84 -18.40 0.28
CA GLN A 4 -2.70 -17.70 -0.65
C GLN A 4 -2.15 -16.31 -1.03
N GLY A 5 -1.07 -15.86 -0.38
CA GLY A 5 -0.51 -14.53 -0.57
C GLY A 5 -1.12 -13.46 0.34
N ASN A 6 -1.89 -13.84 1.36
CA ASN A 6 -2.26 -12.88 2.41
C ASN A 6 -1.07 -12.59 3.31
N ILE A 7 -1.02 -11.36 3.82
CA ILE A 7 -0.03 -10.94 4.81
C ILE A 7 -0.75 -10.70 6.12
N LYS A 8 -0.27 -11.37 7.17
CA LYS A 8 -0.74 -11.23 8.55
C LYS A 8 0.37 -10.60 9.37
N ALA A 9 0.01 -9.76 10.32
CA ALA A 9 0.95 -9.14 11.24
C ALA A 9 0.35 -9.06 12.66
N MET A 10 1.23 -8.96 13.64
CA MET A 10 0.89 -8.81 15.05
C MET A 10 1.90 -7.88 15.71
N ALA A 11 1.44 -6.92 16.49
CA ALA A 11 2.31 -6.09 17.30
C ALA A 11 2.91 -6.92 18.44
N ARG A 12 4.24 -7.07 18.48
CA ARG A 12 4.92 -7.82 19.55
C ARG A 12 5.10 -7.01 20.83
N GLY A 13 5.24 -5.69 20.70
CA GLY A 13 5.44 -4.77 21.81
C GLY A 13 4.17 -4.05 22.26
N SER A 14 4.37 -3.04 23.10
CA SER A 14 3.36 -2.09 23.54
C SER A 14 3.26 -0.83 22.67
N THR A 15 4.21 -0.64 21.76
CA THR A 15 4.26 0.52 20.87
C THR A 15 3.11 0.47 19.88
N PRO A 16 2.36 1.57 19.68
CA PRO A 16 1.34 1.65 18.65
C PRO A 16 1.93 1.38 17.26
N ILE A 17 1.24 0.54 16.48
CA ILE A 17 1.57 0.23 15.09
C ILE A 17 0.32 0.46 14.26
N VAL A 18 0.45 1.26 13.19
CA VAL A 18 -0.66 1.60 12.30
C VAL A 18 -0.34 1.11 10.89
N VAL A 19 -1.28 0.39 10.30
CA VAL A 19 -1.20 -0.19 8.95
C VAL A 19 -1.99 0.69 8.00
N GLN A 20 -1.34 1.10 6.91
CA GLN A 20 -1.84 2.11 5.98
C GLN A 20 -1.59 1.69 4.52
N GLY A 21 -2.34 2.31 3.60
CA GLY A 21 -2.04 2.30 2.18
C GLY A 21 -0.82 3.17 1.83
N THR A 22 -0.52 3.29 0.54
CA THR A 22 0.64 4.05 0.08
C THR A 22 0.44 5.56 0.11
N SER A 23 -0.78 6.10 -0.08
CA SER A 23 -1.02 7.56 0.00
C SER A 23 -2.51 7.90 0.10
N GLU A 24 -3.36 7.17 -0.64
CA GLU A 24 -4.80 7.39 -0.65
C GLU A 24 -5.52 6.32 0.20
N PRO A 25 -6.59 6.70 0.93
CA PRO A 25 -7.31 5.80 1.82
C PRO A 25 -7.93 4.60 1.10
N ASP A 26 -8.17 4.68 -0.22
CA ASP A 26 -8.79 3.62 -1.02
C ASP A 26 -7.78 2.79 -1.82
N LEU A 27 -6.51 3.22 -1.87
CA LEU A 27 -5.43 2.53 -2.58
C LEU A 27 -4.71 1.55 -1.65
N ASN A 28 -5.46 0.60 -1.11
CA ASN A 28 -4.91 -0.48 -0.30
C ASN A 28 -5.70 -1.79 -0.49
N CYS A 29 -5.15 -2.88 0.04
CA CYS A 29 -5.83 -4.17 0.15
C CYS A 29 -5.88 -4.65 1.60
N ILE A 30 -6.04 -3.72 2.55
CA ILE A 30 -6.16 -4.04 3.97
C ILE A 30 -7.50 -4.73 4.24
N SER A 31 -7.54 -5.64 5.22
CA SER A 31 -8.79 -6.33 5.59
C SER A 31 -9.84 -5.37 6.17
N GLU A 32 -11.13 -5.66 5.99
CA GLU A 32 -12.19 -4.76 6.49
C GLU A 32 -12.15 -4.60 8.00
N ARG A 33 -11.83 -5.68 8.74
CA ARG A 33 -11.64 -5.62 10.19
C ARG A 33 -10.62 -4.55 10.56
N LEU A 34 -9.45 -4.59 9.92
CA LEU A 34 -8.38 -3.65 10.25
C LEU A 34 -8.69 -2.23 9.78
N ILE A 35 -9.47 -2.04 8.71
CA ILE A 35 -10.00 -0.72 8.33
C ILE A 35 -10.94 -0.16 9.39
N ARG A 36 -11.85 -0.99 9.94
CA ARG A 36 -12.72 -0.58 11.07
C ARG A 36 -11.93 -0.23 12.32
N GLU A 37 -10.79 -0.88 12.53
CA GLU A 37 -9.82 -0.58 13.59
C GLU A 37 -8.86 0.57 13.21
N GLN A 38 -9.15 1.34 12.15
CA GLN A 38 -8.34 2.47 11.67
C GLN A 38 -6.87 2.11 11.42
N GLY A 39 -6.61 0.89 10.94
CA GLY A 39 -5.27 0.40 10.69
C GLY A 39 -4.50 -0.03 11.95
N ARG A 40 -5.05 0.16 13.15
CA ARG A 40 -4.31 -0.04 14.41
C ARG A 40 -4.20 -1.52 14.74
N LEU A 41 -2.97 -2.01 14.92
CA LEU A 41 -2.74 -3.37 15.43
C LEU A 41 -2.90 -3.39 16.95
N LYS A 42 -3.62 -4.39 17.46
CA LYS A 42 -3.72 -4.65 18.90
C LYS A 42 -2.33 -4.95 19.48
N THR A 43 -1.90 -4.13 20.42
CA THR A 43 -0.64 -4.27 21.13
C THR A 43 -0.75 -5.30 22.25
N ARG A 44 0.39 -5.66 22.85
CA ARG A 44 0.40 -6.58 24.00
C ARG A 44 -0.31 -6.00 25.23
N ARG A 45 -0.34 -4.67 25.37
CA ARG A 45 -1.05 -3.99 26.48
C ARG A 45 -2.57 -4.05 26.35
N GLU A 46 -3.07 -4.16 25.12
CA GLU A 46 -4.50 -4.23 24.81
C GLU A 46 -5.01 -5.68 24.78
N GLN A 47 -4.16 -6.66 25.08
CA GLN A 47 -4.54 -8.06 25.21
C GLN A 47 -5.29 -8.27 26.52
N ALA A 48 -6.47 -8.89 26.46
CA ALA A 48 -7.17 -9.32 27.66
C ALA A 48 -6.36 -10.38 28.40
N THR A 49 -6.39 -10.36 29.74
CA THR A 49 -5.70 -11.34 30.58
C THR A 49 -6.15 -12.76 30.21
N GLY A 50 -5.21 -13.62 29.81
CA GLY A 50 -5.48 -15.00 29.41
C GLY A 50 -5.93 -15.20 27.95
N ALA A 51 -6.10 -14.13 27.17
CA ALA A 51 -6.44 -14.26 25.74
C ALA A 51 -5.22 -14.74 24.91
N PRO A 52 -5.41 -15.66 23.95
CA PRO A 52 -4.32 -16.14 23.11
C PRO A 52 -3.76 -15.05 22.19
N ASP A 53 -2.48 -15.16 21.83
CA ASP A 53 -1.82 -14.21 20.92
C ASP A 53 -2.49 -14.13 19.54
N GLU A 54 -3.17 -15.20 19.12
CA GLU A 54 -3.85 -15.30 17.83
C GLU A 54 -4.92 -14.21 17.61
N GLU A 55 -5.57 -13.75 18.68
CA GLU A 55 -6.60 -12.71 18.58
C GLU A 55 -6.06 -11.34 18.13
N ARG A 56 -4.75 -11.12 18.35
CA ARG A 56 -4.01 -9.91 17.96
C ARG A 56 -3.43 -10.01 16.55
N ILE A 57 -3.51 -11.17 15.91
CA ILE A 57 -3.10 -11.33 14.51
C ILE A 57 -4.14 -10.64 13.62
N ALA A 58 -3.69 -9.61 12.91
CA ALA A 58 -4.50 -8.91 11.93
C ALA A 58 -4.04 -9.24 10.51
N LYS A 59 -4.98 -9.29 9.57
CA LYS A 59 -4.66 -9.41 8.15
C LYS A 59 -4.40 -8.02 7.57
N ILE A 60 -3.13 -7.72 7.29
CA ILE A 60 -2.67 -6.42 6.78
C ILE A 60 -2.72 -6.36 5.24
N PHE A 61 -2.79 -7.51 4.57
CA PHE A 61 -3.03 -7.61 3.13
C PHE A 61 -3.98 -8.78 2.84
N ASP A 62 -5.14 -8.49 2.25
CA ASP A 62 -6.12 -9.48 1.78
C ASP A 62 -6.03 -9.66 0.26
N ILE A 63 -5.51 -10.82 -0.15
CA ILE A 63 -5.32 -11.14 -1.56
C ILE A 63 -6.64 -11.18 -2.34
N ARG A 64 -7.77 -11.46 -1.68
CA ARG A 64 -9.09 -11.50 -2.34
C ARG A 64 -9.54 -10.09 -2.70
N ARG A 65 -9.29 -9.11 -1.83
CA ARG A 65 -9.54 -7.69 -2.11
C ARG A 65 -8.67 -7.19 -3.26
N PHE A 66 -7.43 -7.66 -3.34
CA PHE A 66 -6.55 -7.37 -4.47
C PHE A 66 -7.08 -7.96 -5.78
N LYS A 67 -7.44 -9.24 -5.80
CA LYS A 67 -8.06 -9.90 -6.98
C LYS A 67 -9.34 -9.19 -7.42
N ALA A 68 -10.20 -8.79 -6.48
CA ALA A 68 -11.41 -8.02 -6.77
C ALA A 68 -11.10 -6.62 -7.31
N SER A 69 -10.00 -5.99 -6.87
CA SER A 69 -9.54 -4.72 -7.44
C SER A 69 -9.07 -4.88 -8.87
N ILE A 70 -8.33 -5.96 -9.19
CA ILE A 70 -7.92 -6.26 -10.57
C ILE A 70 -9.15 -6.45 -11.46
N ALA A 71 -10.11 -7.29 -11.04
CA ALA A 71 -11.31 -7.56 -11.83
C ALA A 71 -12.07 -6.26 -12.16
N ARG A 72 -12.35 -5.45 -11.14
CA ARG A 72 -13.04 -4.16 -11.30
C ARG A 72 -12.28 -3.17 -12.18
N GLU A 73 -10.95 -3.17 -12.11
CA GLU A 73 -10.13 -2.27 -12.93
C GLU A 73 -10.14 -2.69 -14.40
N MET A 74 -10.17 -3.99 -14.66
CA MET A 74 -10.22 -4.56 -16.01
C MET A 74 -11.58 -4.34 -16.70
N ASP A 75 -12.65 -4.15 -15.93
CA ASP A 75 -13.97 -3.81 -16.47
C ASP A 75 -14.08 -2.34 -16.93
N LYS A 76 -13.07 -1.49 -16.61
CA LYS A 76 -13.07 -0.08 -17.02
C LYS A 76 -12.60 0.07 -18.47
N ALA A 77 -13.14 1.05 -19.18
CA ALA A 77 -12.72 1.42 -20.53
C ALA A 77 -11.23 1.80 -20.63
N ALA A 78 -10.67 2.36 -19.55
CA ALA A 78 -9.25 2.68 -19.43
C ALA A 78 -8.70 2.18 -18.08
N PRO A 79 -8.17 0.95 -18.01
CA PRO A 79 -7.62 0.38 -16.78
C PRO A 79 -6.41 1.16 -16.25
N ASN A 80 -6.41 1.45 -14.96
CA ASN A 80 -5.31 2.12 -14.28
C ASN A 80 -4.36 1.13 -13.60
N GLY A 81 -3.39 0.61 -14.36
CA GLY A 81 -2.38 -0.33 -13.84
C GLY A 81 -1.55 0.22 -12.68
N ARG A 82 -1.41 1.55 -12.60
CA ARG A 82 -0.66 2.24 -11.56
C ARG A 82 -1.35 2.22 -10.20
N GLU A 83 -2.68 2.37 -10.16
CA GLU A 83 -3.45 2.22 -8.92
C GLU A 83 -3.37 0.78 -8.39
N LEU A 84 -3.44 -0.21 -9.29
CA LEU A 84 -3.25 -1.61 -8.93
C LEU A 84 -1.85 -1.88 -8.39
N LEU A 85 -0.84 -1.24 -8.97
CA LEU A 85 0.55 -1.34 -8.51
C LEU A 85 0.71 -0.83 -7.07
N LEU A 86 0.16 0.35 -6.78
CA LEU A 86 0.17 0.90 -5.42
C LEU A 86 -0.56 0.00 -4.41
N LYS A 87 -1.63 -0.67 -4.84
CA LYS A 87 -2.38 -1.64 -4.01
C LYS A 87 -1.58 -2.90 -3.66
N THR A 88 -0.45 -3.18 -4.31
CA THR A 88 0.47 -4.28 -3.92
C THR A 88 1.30 -3.96 -2.68
N CYS A 89 1.32 -2.69 -2.27
CA CYS A 89 2.13 -2.19 -1.18
C CYS A 89 1.30 -1.98 0.08
N VAL A 90 1.92 -2.14 1.25
CA VAL A 90 1.37 -1.83 2.57
C VAL A 90 2.38 -0.99 3.33
N ARG A 91 1.96 0.16 3.82
CA ARG A 91 2.80 1.02 4.67
C ARG A 91 2.52 0.71 6.14
N ILE A 92 3.58 0.65 6.94
CA ILE A 92 3.51 0.42 8.38
C ILE A 92 4.15 1.62 9.09
N ALA A 93 3.36 2.33 9.88
CA ALA A 93 3.80 3.43 10.73
C ALA A 93 4.00 2.95 12.17
N LEU A 94 5.10 3.37 12.80
CA LEU A 94 5.42 3.07 14.19
C LEU A 94 5.28 4.32 15.06
N VAL A 95 4.88 4.13 16.32
CA VAL A 95 4.79 5.16 17.38
C VAL A 95 3.66 6.15 17.17
N LYS A 96 3.69 6.95 16.10
CA LYS A 96 2.73 8.01 15.82
C LYS A 96 2.27 7.94 14.37
N ASP A 97 0.97 8.05 14.17
CA ASP A 97 0.41 8.21 12.84
C ASP A 97 0.63 9.67 12.36
N GLY A 98 1.41 9.86 11.29
CA GLY A 98 1.56 11.14 10.59
C GLY A 98 0.44 11.42 9.58
N GLY A 99 -0.59 10.58 9.54
CA GLY A 99 -1.66 10.58 8.55
C GLY A 99 -1.23 9.93 7.24
N SER A 100 -1.80 10.40 6.13
CA SER A 100 -1.45 9.94 4.78
C SER A 100 -0.05 10.36 4.32
N ASP A 101 0.61 11.27 5.04
CA ASP A 101 1.94 11.79 4.72
C ASP A 101 3.03 11.00 5.46
N PRO A 102 3.84 10.21 4.75
CA PRO A 102 4.91 9.44 5.36
C PRO A 102 6.00 10.29 5.99
N MET A 103 6.22 11.50 5.49
CA MET A 103 7.25 12.42 5.99
C MET A 103 6.92 12.95 7.39
N LYS A 104 5.64 12.90 7.79
CA LYS A 104 5.19 13.28 9.13
C LYS A 104 5.28 12.14 10.14
N THR A 105 5.66 10.94 9.70
CA THR A 105 5.79 9.76 10.54
C THR A 105 7.27 9.49 10.82
N PRO A 106 7.73 9.56 12.09
CA PRO A 106 9.15 9.51 12.41
C PRO A 106 9.80 8.15 12.10
N CYS A 107 9.02 7.07 12.10
CA CYS A 107 9.51 5.74 11.76
C CYS A 107 8.42 4.95 11.04
N TRP A 108 8.70 4.54 9.81
CA TRP A 108 7.80 3.71 9.01
C TRP A 108 8.60 2.84 8.05
N PHE A 109 7.95 1.80 7.55
CA PHE A 109 8.48 0.98 6.47
C PHE A 109 7.35 0.54 5.54
N MET A 110 7.71 0.09 4.34
CA MET A 110 6.76 -0.40 3.34
C MET A 110 7.02 -1.86 3.03
N ILE A 111 5.95 -2.65 2.94
CA ILE A 111 5.97 -4.04 2.52
C ILE A 111 5.40 -4.11 1.11
N ILE A 112 6.14 -4.73 0.19
CA ILE A 112 5.71 -4.95 -1.19
C ILE A 112 5.36 -6.42 -1.34
N ASN A 113 4.11 -6.72 -1.67
CA ASN A 113 3.66 -8.11 -1.86
C ASN A 113 4.05 -8.60 -3.26
N LEU A 114 5.18 -9.31 -3.37
CA LEU A 114 5.67 -9.83 -4.65
C LEU A 114 4.74 -10.85 -5.30
N VAL A 115 3.92 -11.57 -4.52
CA VAL A 115 2.90 -12.50 -5.07
C VAL A 115 1.79 -11.70 -5.76
N ALA A 116 1.35 -10.60 -5.15
CA ALA A 116 0.37 -9.70 -5.77
C ALA A 116 0.95 -9.01 -7.02
N LEU A 117 2.23 -8.63 -6.96
CA LEU A 117 2.95 -8.07 -8.09
C LEU A 117 3.01 -9.07 -9.25
N ASP A 118 3.42 -10.31 -9.03
CA ASP A 118 3.43 -11.34 -10.09
C ASP A 118 2.03 -11.57 -10.70
N MET A 119 0.99 -11.56 -9.88
CA MET A 119 -0.41 -11.62 -10.32
C MET A 119 -0.79 -10.41 -11.21
N LEU A 120 -0.32 -9.21 -10.87
CA LEU A 120 -0.54 -8.02 -11.67
C LEU A 120 0.16 -8.10 -13.03
N LYS A 121 1.41 -8.58 -13.05
CA LYS A 121 2.19 -8.77 -14.28
C LYS A 121 1.48 -9.71 -15.26
N THR A 122 0.89 -10.79 -14.75
CA THR A 122 0.19 -11.78 -15.57
C THR A 122 -1.18 -11.32 -16.06
N LYS A 123 -1.93 -10.57 -15.23
CA LYS A 123 -3.31 -10.15 -15.53
C LYS A 123 -3.42 -8.81 -16.24
N VAL A 124 -2.42 -7.94 -16.10
CA VAL A 124 -2.41 -6.59 -16.69
C VAL A 124 -1.04 -6.37 -17.33
N PRO A 125 -0.78 -6.91 -18.54
CA PRO A 125 0.53 -6.81 -19.17
C PRO A 125 0.97 -5.36 -19.40
N ARG A 126 0.04 -4.44 -19.71
CA ARG A 126 0.33 -3.00 -19.83
C ARG A 126 0.72 -2.34 -18.50
N ALA A 127 0.48 -2.99 -17.36
CA ALA A 127 1.02 -2.50 -16.10
C ALA A 127 2.56 -2.56 -16.10
N LEU A 128 3.19 -3.40 -16.93
CA LEU A 128 4.65 -3.52 -17.10
C LEU A 128 5.33 -2.21 -17.50
N ASP A 129 4.62 -1.28 -18.15
CA ASP A 129 5.16 0.04 -18.45
C ASP A 129 5.51 0.79 -17.15
N PHE A 130 4.73 0.57 -16.08
CA PHE A 130 5.00 1.10 -14.73
C PHE A 130 5.97 0.23 -13.92
N TYR A 131 6.25 -1.01 -14.34
CA TYR A 131 7.28 -1.84 -13.68
C TYR A 131 8.67 -1.32 -13.96
N ARG A 132 8.90 -0.60 -15.05
CA ARG A 132 10.20 0.05 -15.28
C ARG A 132 10.46 1.10 -14.20
N ASP A 133 9.45 1.90 -13.87
CA ASP A 133 9.51 2.87 -12.77
C ASP A 133 9.66 2.15 -11.42
N LEU A 134 8.90 1.08 -11.21
CA LEU A 134 8.97 0.35 -9.95
C LEU A 134 10.28 -0.43 -9.80
N ALA A 135 10.85 -0.98 -10.86
CA ALA A 135 12.17 -1.62 -10.87
C ALA A 135 13.28 -0.60 -10.62
N VAL A 136 13.21 0.60 -11.21
CA VAL A 136 14.14 1.69 -10.91
C VAL A 136 14.01 2.10 -9.44
N ILE A 137 12.80 2.20 -8.92
CA ILE A 137 12.57 2.56 -7.51
C ILE A 137 13.01 1.44 -6.55
N LEU A 138 12.73 0.18 -6.87
CA LEU A 138 13.14 -0.99 -6.08
C LEU A 138 14.67 -1.14 -6.10
N MET A 139 15.28 -0.98 -7.27
CA MET A 139 16.75 -0.96 -7.42
C MET A 139 17.36 0.20 -6.64
N ASN A 140 16.75 1.40 -6.66
CA ASN A 140 17.21 2.52 -5.86
C ASN A 140 17.01 2.28 -4.35
N LEU A 141 15.91 1.65 -3.93
CA LEU A 141 15.66 1.26 -2.53
C LEU A 141 16.63 0.19 -2.02
N LEU A 142 17.00 -0.75 -2.89
CA LEU A 142 17.96 -1.82 -2.61
C LEU A 142 19.41 -1.31 -2.66
N ALA A 143 19.71 -0.35 -3.53
CA ALA A 143 21.03 0.26 -3.69
C ALA A 143 21.29 1.43 -2.71
N ALA A 144 20.23 2.01 -2.14
CA ALA A 144 20.30 3.09 -1.15
C ALA A 144 21.04 2.61 0.10
N LYS A 145 22.21 3.22 0.34
CA LYS A 145 23.08 2.87 1.47
C LYS A 145 22.55 3.45 2.78
N ASP A 146 21.88 4.60 2.70
CA ASP A 146 21.43 5.38 3.85
C ASP A 146 19.92 5.61 3.85
N PHE A 147 19.37 5.94 5.03
CA PHE A 147 17.92 6.14 5.23
C PHE A 147 17.34 7.26 4.33
N HIS A 148 18.11 8.31 4.07
CA HIS A 148 17.72 9.45 3.23
C HIS A 148 17.50 9.05 1.76
N ASP A 149 18.34 8.16 1.21
CA ASP A 149 18.20 7.68 -0.16
C ASP A 149 16.97 6.76 -0.31
N LYS A 150 16.67 5.96 0.72
CA LYS A 150 15.45 5.15 0.79
C LYS A 150 14.21 6.04 0.85
N GLU A 151 14.27 7.10 1.64
CA GLU A 151 13.23 8.12 1.73
C GLU A 151 13.01 8.82 0.38
N LEU A 152 14.06 9.17 -0.36
CA LEU A 152 13.95 9.75 -1.71
C LEU A 152 13.34 8.79 -2.73
N ALA A 153 13.74 7.51 -2.70
CA ALA A 153 13.19 6.48 -3.58
C ALA A 153 11.70 6.21 -3.27
N VAL A 154 11.32 6.19 -1.99
CA VAL A 154 9.91 6.09 -1.62
C VAL A 154 9.15 7.38 -1.93
N ASN A 155 9.74 8.56 -1.77
CA ASN A 155 9.14 9.83 -2.19
C ASN A 155 8.86 9.85 -3.69
N ARG A 156 9.71 9.26 -4.53
CA ARG A 156 9.42 9.06 -5.95
C ARG A 156 8.25 8.10 -6.17
N LEU A 157 8.17 7.01 -5.41
CA LEU A 157 7.01 6.09 -5.43
C LEU A 157 5.70 6.80 -5.05
N LEU A 158 5.76 7.68 -4.04
CA LEU A 158 4.63 8.46 -3.54
C LEU A 158 4.24 9.59 -4.49
N GLN A 159 5.21 10.23 -5.17
CA GLN A 159 4.97 11.29 -6.17
C GLN A 159 4.33 10.77 -7.45
N LEU A 160 4.44 9.47 -7.72
CA LEU A 160 3.60 8.87 -8.74
C LEU A 160 2.11 9.14 -8.37
N ALA A 161 1.69 9.10 -7.10
CA ALA A 161 0.29 9.09 -6.64
C ALA A 161 -0.59 10.25 -7.13
N PRO A 162 -0.19 11.54 -7.08
CA PRO A 162 -1.12 12.64 -7.29
C PRO A 162 -1.14 13.22 -8.72
N LEU A 163 -0.19 12.87 -9.60
CA LEU A 163 0.00 13.64 -10.84
C LEU A 163 -1.20 13.58 -11.80
N HIS A 164 -2.09 12.59 -11.68
CA HIS A 164 -3.23 12.45 -12.58
C HIS A 164 -4.53 13.14 -12.15
N ARG A 165 -4.71 13.57 -10.89
CA ARG A 165 -5.89 14.42 -10.56
C ARG A 165 -5.78 15.78 -11.25
N ARG A 166 -4.56 16.31 -11.42
CA ARG A 166 -4.31 17.54 -12.17
C ARG A 166 -4.46 17.36 -13.67
N LEU A 167 -4.06 16.20 -14.23
CA LEU A 167 -4.26 15.90 -15.65
C LEU A 167 -5.73 15.62 -16.01
N ARG A 168 -6.53 14.96 -15.14
CA ARG A 168 -7.98 14.83 -15.40
C ARG A 168 -8.71 16.17 -15.35
N LEU A 169 -8.38 17.04 -14.39
CA LEU A 169 -8.97 18.37 -14.33
C LEU A 169 -8.53 19.25 -15.52
N ALA A 170 -7.29 19.09 -16.00
CA ALA A 170 -6.82 19.80 -17.19
C ALA A 170 -7.49 19.30 -18.49
N VAL A 171 -7.72 17.99 -18.62
CA VAL A 171 -8.40 17.41 -19.79
C VAL A 171 -9.91 17.70 -19.78
N SER A 172 -10.55 17.69 -18.61
CA SER A 172 -11.97 18.08 -18.47
C SER A 172 -12.23 19.56 -18.71
N ALA A 173 -11.25 20.44 -18.43
CA ALA A 173 -11.37 21.87 -18.69
C ALA A 173 -11.21 22.24 -20.18
N GLN A 174 -10.57 21.39 -20.99
CA GLN A 174 -10.41 21.61 -22.43
C GLN A 174 -11.59 21.09 -23.28
N GLN A 175 -12.50 20.29 -22.72
CA GLN A 175 -13.67 19.77 -23.45
C GLN A 175 -14.96 20.61 -23.28
N ILE A 176 -14.87 21.81 -22.69
CA ILE A 176 -16.03 22.72 -22.51
C ILE A 176 -15.91 23.97 -23.43
N GLN A 177 -14.96 24.00 -24.35
CA GLN A 177 -14.72 25.15 -25.23
C GLN A 177 -14.81 24.89 -26.74
N ASP A 178 -15.33 23.73 -27.16
CA ASP A 178 -15.68 23.47 -28.56
C ASP A 178 -17.19 23.28 -28.74
#